data_AF-A0A8I1PRX0-F1
#
_entry.id   AF-A0A8I1PRX0-F1
#
_cell.length_a   1.000
_cell.length_b   1.000
_cell.length_c   1.000
_cell.angle_alpha   90.00
_cell.angle_beta   90.00
_cell.angle_gamma   90.00
#
_symmetry.space_group_name_H-M   'P 1'
#
loop_
_entity.id
_entity.type
_entity.pdbx_description
1 polymer ?
#
loop_
_entity_poly.entity_id
_entity_poly.type
_entity_poly.pdbx_seq_one_letter_code
_entity_poly.pdbx_strand_id
1 'polypeptide(L)'
;METRMADCPLGAKCEEVKLDQSRPVLYRCPWYVQVRGVNTNTGEETDSWHCAIAWMPTLMINTANESRKGAAAIESFRNAMAGQRAQARQTPGQELLAAARKAEKRQVEWQKEDS
;
A
#
# COMPACT_ATOMS: atom_id res chain seq x y z
N MET A 1 -4.68 -35.61 -22.21
CA MET A 1 -3.41 -36.00 -21.56
C MET A 1 -3.76 -36.36 -20.13
N GLU A 2 -3.38 -37.53 -19.65
CA GLU A 2 -3.64 -37.93 -18.26
C GLU A 2 -2.66 -37.17 -17.34
N THR A 3 -3.18 -36.55 -16.27
CA THR A 3 -2.35 -35.84 -15.29
C THR A 3 -2.25 -36.66 -14.02
N ARG A 4 -1.02 -36.87 -13.53
CA ARG A 4 -0.75 -37.60 -12.29
C ARG A 4 0.00 -36.72 -11.30
N MET A 5 -0.17 -37.02 -10.02
CA MET A 5 0.54 -36.33 -8.96
C MET A 5 1.98 -36.85 -8.88
N ALA A 6 2.95 -35.95 -8.91
CA ALA A 6 4.36 -36.25 -8.64
C ALA A 6 4.78 -35.69 -7.29
N ASP A 7 5.86 -36.24 -6.75
CA ASP A 7 6.50 -35.69 -5.55
C ASP A 7 7.07 -34.30 -5.84
N CYS A 8 6.60 -33.26 -5.13
CA CYS A 8 7.19 -31.91 -5.21
C CYS A 8 8.08 -31.62 -4.01
N PRO A 9 9.40 -31.50 -4.20
CA PRO A 9 10.29 -31.65 -3.05
C PRO A 9 11.35 -30.55 -2.88
N LEU A 10 11.34 -29.39 -3.55
CA LEU A 10 12.61 -28.62 -3.74
C LEU A 10 13.71 -29.48 -4.42
N GLY A 11 13.29 -30.32 -5.38
CA GLY A 11 14.17 -30.96 -6.36
C GLY A 11 13.43 -31.55 -7.57
N ALA A 12 13.16 -30.87 -8.69
CA ALA A 12 13.00 -29.44 -9.02
C ALA A 12 12.18 -29.33 -10.34
N LYS A 13 11.21 -30.22 -10.56
CA LYS A 13 10.31 -30.17 -11.73
C LYS A 13 8.87 -30.20 -11.25
N CYS A 14 8.19 -29.06 -11.33
CA CYS A 14 6.79 -28.95 -10.90
C CYS A 14 5.83 -29.47 -11.98
N GLU A 15 6.32 -29.62 -13.21
CA GLU A 15 5.64 -30.24 -14.34
C GLU A 15 6.67 -31.02 -15.17
N GLU A 16 6.36 -32.28 -15.48
CA GLU A 16 7.23 -33.18 -16.26
C GLU A 16 6.38 -34.14 -17.11
N VAL A 17 6.77 -34.39 -18.35
CA VAL A 17 6.15 -35.42 -19.18
C VAL A 17 6.96 -36.71 -19.06
N LYS A 18 6.31 -37.80 -18.65
CA LYS A 18 6.90 -39.15 -18.58
C LYS A 18 6.10 -40.11 -19.46
N LEU A 19 6.77 -41.14 -19.99
CA LEU A 19 6.11 -42.24 -20.70
C LEU A 19 5.74 -43.33 -19.71
N ASP A 20 4.45 -43.58 -19.53
CA ASP A 20 3.95 -44.71 -18.76
C ASP A 20 3.30 -45.70 -19.73
N GLN A 21 3.84 -46.93 -19.81
CA GLN A 21 3.39 -47.98 -20.73
C GLN A 21 3.21 -47.45 -22.18
N SER A 22 4.20 -46.72 -22.69
CA SER A 22 4.22 -46.11 -24.03
C SER A 22 3.17 -45.00 -24.28
N ARG A 23 2.50 -44.49 -23.25
CA ARG A 23 1.61 -43.31 -23.34
C ARG A 23 2.24 -42.10 -22.63
N PRO A 24 2.16 -40.89 -23.21
CA PRO A 24 2.65 -39.68 -22.54
C PRO A 24 1.69 -39.24 -21.43
N VAL A 25 2.21 -39.17 -20.21
CA VAL A 25 1.49 -38.75 -18.99
C VAL A 25 2.17 -37.52 -18.41
N LEU A 26 1.38 -36.54 -18.01
CA LEU A 26 1.86 -35.31 -17.41
C LEU A 26 1.89 -35.46 -15.89
N TYR A 27 3.07 -35.35 -15.30
CA TYR A 27 3.25 -35.38 -13.87
C TYR A 27 3.32 -33.96 -13.34
N ARG A 28 2.36 -33.60 -12.49
CA ARG A 28 2.32 -32.30 -11.81
C ARG A 28 2.48 -32.47 -10.33
N CYS A 29 3.28 -31.61 -9.76
CA CYS A 29 3.56 -31.64 -8.34
C CYS A 29 2.50 -30.80 -7.57
N PRO A 30 2.25 -31.07 -6.26
CA PRO A 30 1.26 -30.30 -5.49
C PRO A 30 1.49 -28.79 -5.42
N TRP A 31 2.72 -28.31 -5.63
CA TRP A 31 3.05 -26.87 -5.62
C TRP A 31 2.80 -26.19 -6.97
N TYR A 32 2.34 -26.92 -7.98
CA TYR A 32 1.92 -26.33 -9.23
C TYR A 32 0.54 -25.71 -9.04
N VAL A 33 0.51 -24.39 -8.86
CA VAL A 33 -0.68 -23.64 -8.45
C VAL A 33 -1.00 -22.53 -9.43
N GLN A 34 -2.30 -22.24 -9.54
CA GLN A 34 -2.80 -21.10 -10.30
C GLN A 34 -2.75 -19.86 -9.41
N VAL A 35 -2.15 -18.79 -9.92
CA VAL A 35 -2.26 -17.47 -9.30
C VAL A 35 -3.10 -16.60 -10.21
N ARG A 36 -4.12 -15.97 -9.61
CA ARG A 36 -5.04 -15.05 -10.25
C ARG A 36 -4.99 -13.69 -9.58
N GLY A 37 -4.91 -12.63 -10.38
CA GLY A 37 -4.94 -11.25 -9.91
C GLY A 37 -4.15 -10.32 -10.82
N VAL A 38 -3.96 -9.07 -10.41
CA VAL A 38 -3.29 -8.06 -11.23
C VAL A 38 -1.82 -7.96 -10.87
N ASN A 39 -0.93 -8.03 -11.86
CA ASN A 39 0.48 -7.76 -11.65
C ASN A 39 0.68 -6.27 -11.31
N THR A 40 1.18 -5.98 -10.10
CA THR A 40 1.33 -4.58 -9.64
C THR A 40 2.32 -3.75 -10.43
N ASN A 41 3.21 -4.38 -11.20
CA ASN A 41 4.24 -3.67 -11.96
C ASN A 41 3.77 -3.31 -13.38
N THR A 42 3.00 -4.18 -14.03
CA THR A 42 2.52 -3.99 -15.41
C THR A 42 1.05 -3.57 -15.48
N GLY A 43 0.26 -3.84 -14.44
CA GLY A 43 -1.19 -3.63 -14.42
C GLY A 43 -1.97 -4.70 -15.19
N GLU A 44 -1.30 -5.74 -15.69
CA GLU A 44 -1.94 -6.80 -16.47
C GLU A 44 -2.57 -7.87 -15.57
N GLU A 45 -3.71 -8.40 -16.01
CA GLU A 45 -4.35 -9.55 -15.39
C GLU A 45 -3.46 -10.79 -15.55
N THR A 46 -3.17 -11.43 -14.42
CA THR A 46 -2.44 -12.68 -14.34
C THR A 46 -3.44 -13.79 -14.05
N ASP A 47 -3.51 -14.79 -14.92
CA ASP A 47 -4.20 -16.05 -14.68
C ASP A 47 -3.31 -17.18 -15.23
N SER A 48 -2.33 -17.60 -14.44
CA SER A 48 -1.31 -18.53 -14.93
C SER A 48 -0.97 -19.60 -13.90
N TRP A 49 -0.63 -20.78 -14.41
CA TRP A 49 -0.19 -21.92 -13.61
C TRP A 49 1.33 -22.00 -13.62
N HIS A 50 1.93 -21.89 -12.45
CA HIS A 50 3.37 -22.10 -12.28
C HIS A 50 3.65 -22.78 -10.95
N CYS A 51 4.91 -23.16 -10.75
CA CYS A 51 5.34 -23.63 -9.46
C CYS A 51 5.26 -22.51 -8.40
N ALA A 52 4.85 -22.82 -7.17
CA ALA A 52 4.79 -21.86 -6.07
C ALA A 52 6.11 -21.10 -5.85
N ILE A 53 7.26 -21.75 -6.07
CA ILE A 53 8.58 -21.10 -5.95
C ILE A 53 8.80 -20.09 -7.08
N ALA A 54 8.36 -20.41 -8.30
CA ALA A 54 8.44 -19.47 -9.43
C ALA A 54 7.56 -18.24 -9.19
N TRP A 55 6.47 -18.40 -8.43
CA TRP A 55 5.64 -17.28 -8.00
C TRP A 55 6.24 -16.42 -6.89
N MET A 56 7.22 -16.91 -6.13
CA MET A 56 7.75 -16.20 -4.96
C MET A 56 8.23 -14.78 -5.28
N PRO A 57 9.08 -14.53 -6.30
CA PRO A 57 9.54 -13.17 -6.58
C PRO A 57 8.39 -12.20 -6.85
N THR A 58 7.40 -12.62 -7.64
CA THR A 58 6.22 -11.79 -7.97
C THR A 58 5.39 -11.47 -6.72
N LEU A 59 5.08 -12.48 -5.89
CA LEU A 59 4.28 -12.29 -4.68
C LEU A 59 5.02 -11.49 -3.60
N MET A 60 6.35 -11.65 -3.50
CA MET A 60 7.18 -10.85 -2.59
C MET A 60 7.23 -9.38 -3.01
N ILE A 61 7.33 -9.09 -4.32
CA ILE A 61 7.25 -7.72 -4.83
C ILE A 61 5.89 -7.10 -4.51
N ASN A 62 4.79 -7.84 -4.71
CA ASN A 62 3.45 -7.38 -4.34
C ASN A 62 3.36 -7.05 -2.84
N THR A 63 3.84 -7.94 -1.97
CA THR A 63 3.87 -7.73 -0.52
C THR A 63 4.67 -6.47 -0.13
N ALA A 64 5.80 -6.24 -0.79
CA ALA A 64 6.61 -5.04 -0.57
C ALA A 64 5.91 -3.76 -1.06
N ASN A 65 5.18 -3.83 -2.19
CA ASN A 65 4.37 -2.72 -2.70
C ASN A 65 3.26 -2.34 -1.72
N GLU A 66 2.49 -3.32 -1.23
CA GLU A 66 1.44 -3.06 -0.24
C GLU A 66 1.99 -2.49 1.08
N SER A 67 3.15 -2.99 1.54
CA SER A 67 3.83 -2.44 2.71
C SER A 67 4.22 -0.96 2.53
N ARG A 68 4.73 -0.58 1.35
CA ARG A 68 5.06 0.82 1.03
C ARG A 68 3.82 1.71 0.95
N LYS A 69 2.71 1.21 0.38
CA LYS A 69 1.44 1.94 0.34
C LYS A 69 0.93 2.25 1.75
N GLY A 70 0.99 1.27 2.65
CA GLY A 70 0.64 1.46 4.06
C GLY A 70 1.49 2.53 4.74
N ALA A 71 2.82 2.49 4.55
CA ALA A 71 3.73 3.50 5.09
C ALA A 71 3.43 4.92 4.55
N ALA A 72 3.14 5.05 3.25
CA ALA A 72 2.76 6.32 2.64
C ALA A 72 1.45 6.89 3.21
N ALA A 73 0.45 6.03 3.47
CA ALA A 73 -0.80 6.44 4.11
C ALA A 73 -0.58 6.97 5.53
N ILE A 74 0.28 6.31 6.32
CA ILE A 74 0.63 6.76 7.67
C ILE A 74 1.34 8.11 7.63
N GLU A 75 2.29 8.29 6.71
CA GLU A 75 2.99 9.57 6.56
C GLU A 75 2.06 10.70 6.12
N SER A 76 1.13 10.43 5.20
CA SER A 76 0.08 11.38 4.80
C SER A 76 -0.79 11.79 5.98
N PHE A 77 -1.21 10.83 6.80
CA PHE A 77 -1.97 11.10 8.03
C PHE A 77 -1.16 11.96 9.01
N ARG A 78 0.12 11.66 9.21
CA ARG A 78 1.03 12.45 10.06
C ARG A 78 1.11 13.90 9.59
N ASN A 79 1.24 14.12 8.28
CA ASN A 79 1.32 15.44 7.66
C ASN A 79 0.00 16.23 7.79
N ALA A 80 -1.15 15.57 7.57
CA ALA A 80 -2.46 16.18 7.79
C ALA A 80 -2.63 16.63 9.25
N MET A 81 -2.28 15.79 10.22
CA MET A 81 -2.35 16.12 11.64
C MET A 81 -1.40 17.27 12.02
N ALA A 82 -0.18 17.29 11.48
CA ALA A 82 0.76 18.40 11.70
C ALA A 82 0.21 19.72 11.12
N GLY A 83 -0.38 19.68 9.92
CA GLY A 83 -1.03 20.82 9.28
C GLY A 83 -2.19 21.37 10.10
N GLN A 84 -3.09 20.49 10.58
CA GLN A 84 -4.20 20.88 11.46
C GLN A 84 -3.69 21.55 12.75
N ARG A 85 -2.65 21.00 13.37
CA ARG A 85 -2.03 21.60 14.57
C ARG A 85 -1.42 22.97 14.28
N ALA A 86 -0.81 23.15 13.11
CA ALA A 86 -0.25 24.43 12.69
C ALA A 86 -1.36 25.48 12.46
N GLN A 87 -2.43 25.11 11.76
CA GLN A 87 -3.61 25.97 11.53
C GLN A 87 -4.29 26.37 12.84
N ALA A 88 -4.49 25.41 13.75
CA ALA A 88 -5.08 25.66 15.07
C ALA A 88 -4.22 26.59 15.95
N ARG A 89 -2.89 26.64 15.73
CA ARG A 89 -1.99 27.57 16.45
C ARG A 89 -2.01 28.99 15.91
N GLN A 90 -2.36 29.20 14.65
CA GLN A 90 -2.30 30.52 14.01
C GLN A 90 -3.54 31.38 14.31
N THR A 91 -4.67 30.76 14.60
CA THR A 91 -5.98 31.44 14.68
C THR A 91 -6.28 32.19 15.98
N PRO A 92 -5.88 31.74 17.20
CA PRO A 92 -6.34 32.44 18.41
C PRO A 92 -5.52 33.68 18.75
N GLY A 93 -4.18 33.61 18.70
CA GLY A 93 -3.33 34.62 19.30
C GLY A 93 -3.30 35.95 18.53
N GLN A 94 -3.21 35.89 17.20
CA GLN A 94 -3.07 37.09 16.37
C GLN A 94 -4.37 37.88 16.25
N GLU A 95 -5.52 37.20 16.14
CA GLU A 95 -6.83 37.85 16.12
C GLU A 95 -7.16 38.48 17.48
N LEU A 96 -6.88 37.79 18.60
CA LEU A 96 -7.04 38.37 19.94
C LEU A 96 -6.11 39.57 20.16
N LEU A 97 -4.85 39.50 19.74
CA LEU A 97 -3.92 40.63 19.83
C LEU A 97 -4.37 41.82 18.96
N ALA A 98 -4.88 41.56 17.76
CA ALA A 98 -5.40 42.60 16.88
C ALA A 98 -6.68 43.25 17.47
N ALA A 99 -7.58 42.44 18.02
CA ALA A 99 -8.79 42.91 18.70
C ALA A 99 -8.45 43.74 19.96
N ALA A 100 -7.50 43.29 20.78
CA ALA A 100 -7.03 44.00 21.96
C ALA A 100 -6.45 45.38 21.60
N ARG A 101 -5.61 45.47 20.57
CA ARG A 101 -5.06 46.75 20.08
C ARG A 101 -6.15 47.70 19.56
N LYS A 102 -7.22 47.18 18.96
CA LYS A 102 -8.34 47.98 18.45
C LYS A 102 -9.20 48.52 19.60
N ALA A 103 -9.41 47.72 20.64
CA ALA A 103 -10.09 48.14 21.87
C ALA A 103 -9.31 49.23 22.61
N GLU A 104 -7.99 49.08 22.71
CA GLU A 104 -7.10 50.07 23.33
C GLU A 104 -7.15 51.43 22.60
N LYS A 105 -7.06 51.43 21.26
CA LYS A 105 -7.20 52.67 20.47
C LYS A 105 -8.56 53.34 20.69
N ARG A 106 -9.63 52.56 20.76
CA ARG A 106 -10.97 53.09 20.96
C ARG A 106 -11.11 53.72 22.34
N GLN A 107 -10.55 53.10 23.40
CA GLN A 107 -10.54 53.72 24.74
C GLN A 107 -9.82 55.07 24.77
N VAL A 108 -8.69 55.20 24.08
CA VAL A 108 -7.95 56.47 24.00
C VAL A 108 -8.73 57.54 23.23
N GLU A 109 -9.56 57.14 22.27
CA GLU A 109 -10.44 58.04 21.52
C GLU A 109 -11.58 58.58 22.39
N TRP A 110 -12.29 57.71 23.12
CA TRP A 110 -13.33 58.12 24.08
C TRP A 110 -12.79 59.06 25.17
N GLN A 111 -11.58 58.82 25.68
CA GLN A 111 -10.97 59.68 26.71
C GLN A 111 -10.65 61.10 26.21
N LYS A 112 -10.47 61.29 24.90
CA LYS A 112 -10.25 62.62 24.30
C LYS A 112 -11.54 63.38 24.03
N GLU A 113 -12.67 62.67 23.87
CA GLU A 113 -13.98 63.30 23.69
C GLU A 113 -14.59 63.80 25.00
N ASP A 114 -14.20 63.21 26.14
CA ASP A 114 -14.66 63.57 27.48
C ASP A 114 -13.79 64.65 28.19
N SER A 115 -12.76 65.21 27.53
CA SER A 115 -11.87 66.28 28.05
C SER A 115 -12.07 67.61 27.34
#